data_AF-A0A7X3P1G3-F1
#
_entry.id   AF-A0A7X3P1G3-F1
#
_cell.length_a   1.000
_cell.length_b   1.000
_cell.length_c   1.000
_cell.angle_alpha   90.00
_cell.angle_beta   90.00
_cell.angle_gamma   90.00
#
_symmetry.space_group_name_H-M   'P 1'
#
loop_
_entity.id
_entity.type
_entity.pdbx_description
1 polymer ?
#
loop_
_entity_poly.entity_id
_entity_poly.type
_entity_poly.pdbx_seq_one_letter_code
_entity_poly.pdbx_strand_id
1 'polypeptide(L)'
;MHQEYLKAFADKAASDVRVLGTWLEGSFATGTADRYSDIDIHLLVAEENKETFQQGLESWLSDIQSLVLFKDTFPGQMMTCITTAGLRVDVWLHIGTTITLERVKVHLLSAAEERITDIRAFGLLRCIT
;
A
#
# COMPACT_ATOMS: atom_id res chain seq x y z
N MET A 1 -0.20 -6.50 17.25
CA MET A 1 -0.69 -7.12 16.00
C MET A 1 -0.63 -6.17 14.80
N HIS A 2 -1.55 -5.20 14.62
CA HIS A 2 -1.51 -4.30 13.44
C HIS A 2 -0.18 -3.56 13.28
N GLN A 3 0.32 -2.95 14.36
CA GLN A 3 1.58 -2.18 14.32
C GLN A 3 2.80 -3.05 14.01
N GLU A 4 2.85 -4.27 14.55
CA GLU A 4 3.93 -5.22 14.27
C GLU A 4 3.90 -5.67 12.82
N TYR A 5 2.70 -5.97 12.29
CA TYR A 5 2.50 -6.34 10.89
C TYR A 5 2.87 -5.18 9.96
N LEU A 6 2.40 -3.96 10.23
CA LEU A 6 2.72 -2.77 9.44
C LEU A 6 4.21 -2.46 9.44
N LYS A 7 4.88 -2.61 10.60
CA LYS A 7 6.33 -2.45 10.67
C LYS A 7 7.05 -3.49 9.80
N ALA A 8 6.71 -4.77 9.95
CA ALA A 8 7.34 -5.85 9.17
C ALA A 8 7.05 -5.71 7.67
N PHE A 9 5.84 -5.28 7.31
CA PHE A 9 5.46 -4.95 5.94
C PHE A 9 6.33 -3.82 5.39
N ALA A 10 6.41 -2.69 6.12
CA ALA A 10 7.19 -1.54 5.70
C ALA A 10 8.68 -1.89 5.52
N ASP A 11 9.26 -2.66 6.44
CA ASP A 11 10.64 -3.14 6.35
C ASP A 11 10.84 -4.01 5.09
N LYS A 12 9.93 -4.96 4.83
CA LYS A 12 10.02 -5.85 3.65
C LYS A 12 9.86 -5.05 2.35
N ALA A 13 8.86 -4.16 2.28
CA ALA A 13 8.62 -3.29 1.13
C ALA A 13 9.83 -2.39 0.83
N ALA A 14 10.43 -1.78 1.85
CA ALA A 14 11.62 -0.95 1.70
C ALA A 14 12.86 -1.73 1.23
N SER A 15 12.93 -3.04 1.53
CA SER A 15 14.03 -3.90 1.09
C SER A 15 13.86 -4.49 -0.32
N ASP A 16 12.66 -4.42 -0.90
CA ASP A 16 12.34 -5.01 -2.20
C ASP A 16 12.45 -3.94 -3.29
N VAL A 17 13.50 -4.03 -4.11
CA VAL A 17 13.78 -3.08 -5.20
C VAL A 17 12.65 -2.99 -6.25
N ARG A 18 11.73 -3.95 -6.28
CA ARG A 18 10.57 -3.93 -7.19
C ARG A 18 9.47 -2.98 -6.70
N VAL A 19 9.44 -2.67 -5.40
CA VAL A 19 8.48 -1.77 -4.78
C VAL A 19 9.06 -0.35 -4.79
N LEU A 20 8.43 0.53 -5.56
CA LEU A 20 8.87 1.92 -5.73
C LEU A 20 8.28 2.86 -4.68
N GLY A 21 7.16 2.46 -4.08
CA GLY A 21 6.47 3.23 -3.06
C GLY A 21 5.41 2.41 -2.33
N THR A 22 5.13 2.82 -1.10
CA THR A 22 4.16 2.18 -0.22
C THR A 22 3.46 3.23 0.64
N TRP A 23 2.14 3.21 0.66
CA TRP A 23 1.33 4.06 1.53
C TRP A 23 0.13 3.29 2.06
N LEU A 24 -0.47 3.85 3.10
CA LEU A 24 -1.76 3.41 3.64
C LEU A 24 -2.85 4.36 3.18
N GLU A 25 -4.05 3.81 3.02
CA GLU A 25 -5.31 4.55 2.99
C GLU A 25 -6.20 4.14 4.17
N GLY A 26 -7.46 4.58 4.18
CA GLY A 26 -8.43 4.17 5.18
C GLY A 26 -8.09 4.63 6.60
N SER A 27 -8.55 3.83 7.57
CA SER A 27 -8.52 4.22 9.00
C SER A 27 -7.12 4.34 9.58
N PHE A 28 -6.16 3.55 9.08
CA PHE A 28 -4.76 3.65 9.49
C PHE A 28 -4.07 4.88 8.91
N ALA A 29 -4.49 5.35 7.72
CA ALA A 29 -3.97 6.58 7.14
C ALA A 29 -4.44 7.83 7.89
N THR A 30 -5.70 7.83 8.34
CA THR A 30 -6.34 8.99 8.99
C THR A 30 -6.19 9.01 10.51
N GLY A 31 -5.62 7.95 11.10
CA GLY A 31 -5.46 7.83 12.56
C GLY A 31 -6.76 7.50 13.30
N THR A 32 -7.79 7.02 12.60
CA THR A 32 -9.08 6.61 13.18
C THR A 32 -9.20 5.10 13.34
N ALA A 33 -8.14 4.33 13.09
CA ALA A 33 -8.13 2.89 13.24
C ALA A 33 -8.35 2.46 14.69
N ASP A 34 -9.04 1.33 14.86
CA ASP A 34 -9.21 0.64 16.13
C ASP A 34 -8.78 -0.83 16.02
N ARG A 35 -9.09 -1.63 17.05
CA ARG A 35 -8.71 -3.05 17.09
C ARG A 35 -9.43 -3.94 16.05
N TYR A 36 -10.50 -3.43 15.42
CA TYR A 36 -11.33 -4.13 14.45
C TYR A 36 -11.08 -3.68 13.01
N SER A 37 -10.34 -2.59 12.83
CA SER A 37 -9.95 -2.09 11.52
C SER A 37 -9.14 -3.12 10.74
N ASP A 38 -9.41 -3.18 9.45
CA ASP A 38 -8.53 -3.75 8.45
C ASP A 38 -7.40 -2.79 8.08
N ILE A 39 -6.47 -3.26 7.26
CA ILE A 39 -5.33 -2.49 6.78
C ILE A 39 -5.43 -2.36 5.26
N ASP A 40 -5.60 -1.13 4.77
CA ASP A 40 -5.57 -0.78 3.36
C ASP A 40 -4.14 -0.38 2.95
N ILE A 41 -3.42 -1.29 2.29
CA ILE A 41 -2.04 -1.06 1.85
C ILE A 41 -1.99 -0.88 0.35
N HIS A 42 -1.21 0.09 -0.11
CA HIS A 42 -1.02 0.37 -1.52
C HIS A 42 0.47 0.28 -1.87
N LEU A 43 0.77 -0.37 -2.99
CA LEU A 43 2.12 -0.57 -3.51
C LEU A 43 2.22 0.03 -4.92
N LEU A 44 3.27 0.80 -5.17
CA LEU A 44 3.67 1.21 -6.52
C LEU A 44 4.76 0.28 -7.03
N VAL A 45 4.54 -0.35 -8.18
CA VAL A 45 5.48 -1.30 -8.81
C VAL A 45 5.70 -0.89 -10.26
N ALA A 46 6.94 -0.98 -10.73
CA ALA A 46 7.29 -0.68 -12.13
C ALA A 46 6.63 -1.70 -13.09
N GLU A 47 6.26 -1.27 -14.30
CA GLU A 47 5.57 -2.14 -15.28
C GLU A 47 6.38 -3.41 -15.60
N GLU A 48 7.71 -3.29 -15.72
CA GLU A 48 8.61 -4.41 -15.98
C GLU A 48 8.61 -5.48 -14.87
N ASN A 49 8.21 -5.13 -13.65
CA ASN A 49 8.15 -6.04 -12.50
C ASN A 49 6.74 -6.57 -12.23
N LYS A 50 5.71 -6.03 -12.90
CA LYS A 50 4.30 -6.30 -12.62
C LYS A 50 3.98 -7.79 -12.56
N GLU A 51 4.25 -8.52 -13.64
CA GLU A 51 3.85 -9.92 -13.77
C GLU A 51 4.54 -10.80 -12.72
N THR A 52 5.86 -10.66 -12.59
CA THR A 52 6.64 -11.42 -11.60
C THR A 52 6.24 -11.08 -10.17
N PHE A 53 5.93 -9.80 -9.88
CA PHE A 53 5.51 -9.40 -8.54
C PHE A 53 4.10 -9.92 -8.22
N GLN A 54 3.15 -9.83 -9.16
CA GLN A 54 1.79 -10.36 -9.00
C GLN A 54 1.79 -11.87 -8.75
N GLN A 55 2.54 -12.64 -9.55
CA GLN A 55 2.65 -14.10 -9.37
C GLN A 55 3.29 -14.49 -8.03
N GLY A 56 4.21 -13.68 -7.53
CA GLY A 56 4.90 -13.90 -6.26
C GLY A 56 4.23 -13.29 -5.03
N LEU A 57 3.16 -12.52 -5.20
CA LEU A 57 2.65 -11.66 -4.13
C LEU A 57 2.14 -12.43 -2.92
N GLU A 58 1.42 -13.54 -3.13
CA GLU A 58 0.91 -14.37 -2.03
C GLU A 58 2.05 -14.89 -1.15
N SER A 59 3.10 -15.42 -1.78
CA SER A 59 4.30 -15.89 -1.08
C SER A 59 5.00 -14.74 -0.37
N TRP A 60 5.16 -13.61 -1.05
CA TRP A 60 5.78 -12.41 -0.50
C TRP A 60 5.07 -11.90 0.75
N LEU A 61 3.73 -11.88 0.76
CA LEU A 61 2.94 -11.52 1.94
C LEU A 61 3.01 -12.59 3.04
N SER A 62 3.01 -13.86 2.66
CA SER A 62 3.07 -15.00 3.59
C SER A 62 4.39 -15.07 4.38
N ASP A 63 5.47 -14.54 3.82
CA ASP A 63 6.76 -14.37 4.52
C ASP A 63 6.68 -13.38 5.70
N ILE A 64 5.80 -12.38 5.63
CA ILE A 64 5.60 -11.41 6.72
C ILE A 64 4.79 -12.08 7.83
N GLN A 65 3.66 -12.67 7.44
CA GLN A 65 2.80 -13.46 8.30
C GLN A 65 1.98 -14.40 7.42
N SER A 66 1.95 -15.68 7.77
CA SER A 66 1.23 -16.69 6.98
C SER A 66 -0.23 -16.30 6.75
N LEU A 67 -0.72 -16.60 5.55
CA LEU A 67 -2.09 -16.29 5.14
C LEU A 67 -3.01 -17.51 5.30
N VAL A 68 -4.23 -17.25 5.75
CA VAL A 68 -5.37 -18.17 5.69
C VAL A 68 -6.20 -17.94 4.43
N LEU A 69 -6.21 -16.69 3.94
CA LEU A 69 -6.88 -16.29 2.70
C LEU A 69 -5.94 -15.39 1.91
N PHE A 70 -5.86 -15.66 0.60
CA PHE A 70 -5.38 -14.75 -0.42
C PHE A 70 -6.35 -14.82 -1.59
N LYS A 71 -6.99 -13.70 -1.94
CA LYS A 71 -7.99 -13.65 -2.99
C LYS A 71 -7.75 -12.43 -3.87
N ASP A 72 -7.61 -12.65 -5.17
CA ASP A 72 -7.66 -11.60 -6.17
C ASP A 72 -9.11 -11.10 -6.29
N THR A 73 -9.45 -10.08 -5.50
CA THR A 73 -10.82 -9.56 -5.37
C THR A 73 -11.15 -8.62 -6.53
N PHE A 74 -10.17 -7.82 -6.95
CA PHE A 74 -10.24 -7.00 -8.15
C PHE A 74 -9.09 -7.40 -9.07
N PRO A 75 -9.35 -8.22 -10.11
CA PRO A 75 -8.33 -8.88 -10.92
C PRO A 75 -7.11 -8.02 -11.26
N GLY A 76 -5.97 -8.39 -10.68
CA GLY A 76 -4.68 -7.73 -10.90
C GLY A 76 -4.53 -6.32 -10.30
N GLN A 77 -5.51 -5.85 -9.54
CA GLN A 77 -5.51 -4.53 -8.90
C GLN A 77 -5.52 -4.64 -7.37
N MET A 78 -6.30 -5.56 -6.80
CA MET A 78 -6.43 -5.64 -5.35
C MET A 78 -6.65 -7.06 -4.85
N MET A 79 -5.87 -7.42 -3.83
CA MET A 79 -5.93 -8.71 -3.17
C MET A 79 -6.47 -8.54 -1.75
N THR A 80 -7.52 -9.28 -1.41
CA THR A 80 -7.97 -9.42 -0.02
C THR A 80 -7.26 -10.56 0.64
N CYS A 81 -6.63 -10.27 1.77
CA CYS A 81 -5.84 -11.20 2.55
C CYS A 81 -6.36 -11.32 3.98
N ILE A 82 -6.32 -12.53 4.54
CA ILE A 82 -6.51 -12.76 5.98
C ILE A 82 -5.31 -13.53 6.49
N THR A 83 -4.63 -12.98 7.49
CA THR A 83 -3.47 -13.63 8.11
C THR A 83 -3.90 -14.69 9.13
N THR A 84 -3.00 -15.60 9.52
CA THR A 84 -3.24 -16.59 10.59
C THR A 84 -3.47 -15.96 11.96
N ALA A 85 -3.05 -14.71 12.17
CA ALA A 85 -3.37 -13.92 13.37
C ALA A 85 -4.74 -13.23 13.30
N GLY A 86 -5.48 -13.38 12.19
CA GLY A 86 -6.82 -12.80 12.01
C GLY A 86 -6.85 -11.34 11.53
N LEU A 87 -5.71 -10.76 11.12
CA LEU A 87 -5.71 -9.45 10.44
C LEU A 87 -6.31 -9.58 9.04
N ARG A 88 -7.25 -8.70 8.69
CA ARG A 88 -7.67 -8.43 7.32
C ARG A 88 -6.77 -7.35 6.71
N VAL A 89 -6.24 -7.62 5.53
CA VAL A 89 -5.35 -6.71 4.79
C VAL A 89 -5.82 -6.69 3.34
N ASP A 90 -6.14 -5.51 2.83
CA ASP A 90 -6.39 -5.30 1.41
C ASP A 90 -5.13 -4.66 0.79
N VAL A 91 -4.60 -5.29 -0.27
CA VAL A 91 -3.37 -4.85 -0.93
C VAL A 91 -3.70 -4.39 -2.33
N TRP A 92 -3.52 -3.09 -2.60
CA TRP A 92 -3.68 -2.47 -3.91
C TRP A 92 -2.35 -2.39 -4.66
N LEU A 93 -2.32 -2.86 -5.90
CA LEU A 93 -1.19 -2.73 -6.80
C LEU A 93 -1.42 -1.60 -7.80
N HIS A 94 -0.53 -0.62 -7.78
CA HIS A 94 -0.46 0.48 -8.74
C HIS A 94 0.75 0.25 -9.63
N ILE A 95 0.52 0.26 -10.94
CA ILE A 95 1.59 0.03 -11.92
C ILE A 95 2.03 1.35 -12.53
N GLY A 96 3.34 1.59 -12.49
CA GLY A 96 3.95 2.77 -13.06
C GLY A 96 5.23 3.17 -12.35
N THR A 97 5.83 4.25 -12.84
CA THR A 97 7.07 4.80 -12.29
C THR A 97 6.84 6.01 -11.40
N THR A 98 5.62 6.55 -11.38
CA THR A 98 5.20 7.66 -10.52
C THR A 98 3.72 7.54 -10.21
N ILE A 99 3.29 7.99 -9.04
CA ILE A 99 1.87 8.12 -8.70
C ILE A 99 1.58 9.47 -8.05
N THR A 100 0.40 10.00 -8.34
CA THR A 100 -0.09 11.23 -7.70
C THR A 100 -1.05 10.87 -6.58
N LEU A 101 -0.76 11.33 -5.35
CA LEU A 101 -1.57 11.06 -4.16
C LEU A 101 -2.16 12.33 -3.58
N GLU A 102 -3.36 12.25 -3.03
CA GLU A 102 -3.93 13.31 -2.18
C GLU A 102 -3.40 13.14 -0.75
N ARG A 103 -2.46 13.98 -0.32
CA ARG A 103 -1.78 13.81 1.00
C ARG A 103 -2.72 13.68 2.19
N VAL A 104 -3.90 14.29 2.13
CA VAL A 104 -4.89 14.27 3.23
C VAL A 104 -5.56 12.90 3.41
N LYS A 105 -5.49 12.01 2.43
CA LYS A 105 -6.11 10.68 2.46
C LYS A 105 -5.13 9.54 2.74
N VAL A 106 -3.81 9.81 2.69
CA VAL A 106 -2.78 8.77 2.70
C VAL A 106 -1.80 8.95 3.86
N HIS A 107 -1.26 7.84 4.35
CA HIS A 107 -0.09 7.83 5.22
C HIS A 107 1.06 7.14 4.50
N LEU A 108 2.10 7.92 4.15
CA LEU A 108 3.25 7.41 3.42
C LEU A 108 4.13 6.56 4.33
N LEU A 109 4.39 5.31 3.93
CA LEU A 109 5.32 4.42 4.62
C LEU A 109 6.73 4.53 4.01
N SER A 110 6.83 4.48 2.69
CA SER A 110 8.09 4.62 1.95
C SER A 110 7.86 5.05 0.51
N ALA A 111 8.84 5.74 -0.08
CA ALA A 111 8.92 5.97 -1.51
C ALA A 111 10.35 6.34 -1.88
N ALA A 112 10.82 5.92 -3.05
CA ALA A 112 12.00 6.55 -3.63
C ALA A 112 11.66 8.01 -3.98
N GLU A 113 12.62 8.92 -3.80
CA GLU A 113 12.47 10.34 -4.13
C GLU A 113 11.92 10.50 -5.56
N GLU A 114 11.07 11.51 -5.78
CA GLU A 114 10.42 11.83 -7.07
C GLU A 114 9.33 10.85 -7.57
N ARG A 115 9.09 9.71 -6.90
CA ARG A 115 8.06 8.73 -7.30
C ARG A 115 6.64 9.09 -6.88
N ILE A 116 6.50 9.92 -5.87
CA ILE A 116 5.20 10.37 -5.36
C ILE A 116 5.07 11.87 -5.57
N THR A 117 4.06 12.26 -6.35
CA THR A 117 3.65 13.65 -6.53
C THR A 117 2.42 13.95 -5.66
N ASP A 118 2.39 15.14 -5.07
CA ASP A 118 1.36 15.54 -4.11
C ASP A 118 0.28 16.41 -4.77
N ILE A 119 -0.98 15.99 -4.70
CA ILE A 119 -2.11 16.90 -4.87
C ILE A 119 -2.31 17.59 -3.53
N ARG A 120 -1.75 18.79 -3.40
CA ARG A 120 -2.29 19.76 -2.45
C ARG A 120 -3.74 19.97 -2.84
N ALA A 121 -4.67 19.62 -1.95
CA ALA A 121 -6.08 19.95 -2.12
C ALA A 121 -6.15 21.40 -2.59
N PHE A 122 -6.66 21.61 -3.81
CA PHE A 122 -6.68 22.92 -4.47
C PHE A 122 -7.68 23.81 -3.74
N GLY A 123 -7.30 24.30 -2.56
CA GLY A 123 -7.98 25.35 -1.83
C GLY A 123 -7.46 26.69 -2.34
N LEU A 124 -8.28 27.34 -3.16
CA LEU A 124 -8.19 28.73 -3.62
C LEU A 124 -6.79 29.37 -3.64
N LEU A 125 -6.18 29.43 -4.83
CA LEU A 125 -5.49 30.65 -5.26
C LEU A 125 -5.40 30.64 -6.78
N ARG A 126 -6.46 31.14 -7.42
CA ARG A 126 -6.37 31.77 -8.74
C ARG A 126 -6.62 33.26 -8.58
N CYS A 127 -5.77 34.03 -9.28
CA CYS A 127 -5.67 35.49 -9.43
C CYS A 127 -5.02 36.18 -8.21
N ILE A 128 -3.79 36.75 -8.26
CA ILE A 128 -3.23 37.79 -9.17
C ILE A 128 -4.21 38.95 -9.37
N THR A 129 -4.21 39.95 -8.48
CA THR A 129 -3.64 41.30 -8.70
C THR A 129 -3.55 42.03 -7.37
#